data_AF-A0A3P8ID63-F1
#
_entry.id   AF-A0A3P8ID63-F1
#
_cell.length_a   1.000
_cell.length_b   1.000
_cell.length_c   1.000
_cell.angle_alpha   90.00
_cell.angle_beta   90.00
_cell.angle_gamma   90.00
#
_symmetry.space_group_name_H-M   'P 1'
#
loop_
_entity.id
_entity.type
_entity.pdbx_description
1 polymer ?
#
loop_
_entity_poly.entity_id
_entity_poly.type
_entity_poly.pdbx_seq_one_letter_code
_entity_poly.pdbx_strand_id
1 'polypeptide(L)'
;MDKIQEKWNKKAAINISRTRAEEAKAQAKYKEANKQVKRSIRADKRKYVEDLAMTAEKAAIEGNIRKLYGTTKKIAGNFRKPEQLVKCRKGKVINNTEE
;
A
#
# COMPACT_ATOMS: atom_id res chain seq x y z
N MET A 1 -7.31 7.81 6.70
CA MET A 1 -8.38 6.91 6.20
C MET A 1 -9.01 7.45 4.91
N ASP A 2 -9.08 8.76 4.78
CA ASP A 2 -9.75 9.49 3.69
C ASP A 2 -9.28 9.07 2.29
N LYS A 3 -7.97 8.87 2.07
CA LYS A 3 -7.42 8.45 0.77
C LYS A 3 -7.91 7.07 0.31
N ILE A 4 -8.17 6.15 1.24
CA ILE A 4 -8.69 4.81 0.92
C ILE A 4 -10.17 4.94 0.52
N GLN A 5 -10.93 5.73 1.27
CA GLN A 5 -12.34 5.99 0.99
C GLN A 5 -12.51 6.71 -0.36
N GLU A 6 -11.66 7.68 -0.66
CA GLU A 6 -11.62 8.38 -1.95
C GLU A 6 -11.35 7.42 -3.12
N LYS A 7 -10.43 6.46 -2.95
CA LYS A 7 -10.19 5.39 -3.94
C LYS A 7 -11.44 4.55 -4.17
N TRP A 8 -12.17 4.19 -3.11
CA TRP A 8 -13.42 3.43 -3.23
C TRP A 8 -14.51 4.22 -3.95
N ASN A 9 -14.67 5.51 -3.64
CA ASN A 9 -15.62 6.39 -4.31
C ASN A 9 -15.32 6.50 -5.83
N LYS A 10 -14.04 6.68 -6.20
CA LYS A 10 -13.62 6.70 -7.61
C LYS A 10 -13.86 5.35 -8.30
N LYS A 11 -13.75 4.22 -7.58
CA LYS A 11 -14.10 2.90 -8.12
C LYS A 11 -15.61 2.72 -8.31
N ALA A 12 -16.42 3.27 -7.42
CA ALA A 12 -17.88 3.30 -7.57
C ALA A 12 -18.29 4.10 -8.82
N ALA A 13 -17.63 5.24 -9.08
CA ALA A 13 -17.89 6.05 -10.28
C ALA A 13 -17.63 5.27 -11.58
N ILE A 14 -16.60 4.41 -11.64
CA ILE A 14 -16.37 3.52 -12.79
C ILE A 14 -17.54 2.53 -12.95
N ASN A 15 -17.98 1.91 -11.85
CA ASN A 15 -19.04 0.91 -11.89
C ASN A 15 -20.41 1.48 -12.32
N ILE A 16 -20.64 2.77 -12.10
CA ILE A 16 -21.90 3.47 -12.43
C ILE A 16 -21.87 4.09 -13.84
N SER A 17 -20.68 4.25 -14.44
CA SER A 17 -20.53 4.87 -15.76
C SER A 17 -21.34 4.14 -16.85
N ARG A 18 -22.02 4.91 -17.69
CA ARG A 18 -22.92 4.39 -18.74
C ARG A 18 -22.29 4.44 -20.12
N THR A 19 -21.43 5.42 -20.37
CA THR A 19 -20.75 5.59 -21.66
C THR A 19 -19.26 5.26 -21.56
N ARG A 20 -18.65 4.80 -22.67
CA ARG A 20 -17.21 4.47 -22.72
C ARG A 20 -16.31 5.68 -22.39
N ALA A 21 -16.74 6.88 -22.80
CA ALA A 21 -15.99 8.11 -22.53
C ALA A 21 -15.97 8.46 -21.03
N GLU A 22 -17.09 8.27 -20.33
CA GLU A 22 -17.16 8.46 -18.87
C GLU A 22 -16.37 7.39 -18.11
N GLU A 23 -16.43 6.14 -18.57
CA GLU A 23 -15.67 5.03 -17.98
C GLU A 23 -14.16 5.31 -18.08
N ALA A 24 -13.66 5.76 -19.23
CA ALA A 24 -12.26 6.09 -19.43
C ALA A 24 -11.80 7.25 -18.50
N LYS A 25 -12.62 8.31 -18.39
CA LYS A 25 -12.35 9.43 -17.47
C LYS A 25 -12.32 8.98 -16.01
N ALA A 26 -13.25 8.12 -15.59
CA ALA A 26 -13.32 7.60 -14.24
C ALA A 26 -12.15 6.64 -13.93
N GLN A 27 -11.75 5.80 -14.89
CA GLN A 27 -10.58 4.92 -14.79
C GLN A 27 -9.29 5.72 -14.60
N ALA A 28 -9.09 6.81 -15.35
CA ALA A 28 -7.93 7.68 -15.18
C ALA A 28 -7.84 8.23 -13.74
N LYS A 29 -8.95 8.75 -13.21
CA LYS A 29 -9.02 9.25 -11.82
C LYS A 29 -8.75 8.16 -10.78
N TYR A 30 -9.27 6.95 -10.99
CA TYR A 30 -9.01 5.81 -10.10
C TYR A 30 -7.54 5.37 -10.14
N LYS A 31 -6.89 5.37 -11.32
CA LYS A 31 -5.48 5.02 -11.48
C LYS A 31 -4.59 5.95 -10.64
N GLU A 32 -4.85 7.25 -10.68
CA GLU A 32 -4.13 8.25 -9.90
C GLU A 32 -4.33 8.04 -8.38
N ALA A 33 -5.57 7.90 -7.92
CA ALA A 33 -5.86 7.68 -6.51
C ALA A 33 -5.25 6.36 -5.99
N ASN A 34 -5.31 5.29 -6.78
CA ASN A 34 -4.70 4.01 -6.44
C ASN A 34 -3.16 4.12 -6.37
N LYS A 35 -2.53 4.89 -7.26
CA LYS A 35 -1.09 5.18 -7.22
C LYS A 35 -0.72 5.92 -5.94
N GLN A 36 -1.52 6.89 -5.52
CA GLN A 36 -1.29 7.65 -4.29
C GLN A 36 -1.40 6.76 -3.04
N VAL A 37 -2.43 5.92 -2.95
CA VAL A 37 -2.61 4.97 -1.84
C VAL A 37 -1.45 3.98 -1.75
N LYS A 38 -0.99 3.42 -2.89
CA LYS A 38 0.17 2.53 -2.91
C LYS A 38 1.46 3.23 -2.45
N ARG A 39 1.64 4.49 -2.83
CA ARG A 39 2.78 5.30 -2.38
C ARG A 39 2.74 5.54 -0.87
N SER A 40 1.58 5.89 -0.30
CA SER A 40 1.46 6.09 1.14
C SER A 40 1.70 4.80 1.93
N ILE A 41 1.15 3.66 1.49
CA ILE A 41 1.39 2.36 2.14
C ILE A 41 2.89 2.01 2.15
N ARG A 42 3.61 2.28 1.06
CA ARG A 42 5.06 2.07 0.99
C ARG A 42 5.81 3.02 1.94
N ALA A 43 5.40 4.29 2.01
CA ALA A 43 6.00 5.26 2.91
C ALA A 43 5.80 4.88 4.38
N ASP A 44 4.59 4.49 4.77
CA ASP A 44 4.27 4.06 6.14
C ASP A 44 5.08 2.81 6.53
N LYS A 45 5.24 1.85 5.61
CA LYS A 45 6.09 0.68 5.83
C LYS A 45 7.57 1.05 6.03
N ARG A 46 8.09 2.01 5.27
CA ARG A 46 9.47 2.51 5.43
C ARG A 46 9.64 3.16 6.79
N LYS A 47 8.75 4.06 7.18
CA LYS A 47 8.74 4.71 8.50
C LYS A 47 8.75 3.69 9.63
N TYR A 48 7.88 2.68 9.56
CA TYR A 48 7.84 1.61 10.56
C TYR A 48 9.18 0.85 10.69
N VAL A 49 9.84 0.56 9.56
CA VAL A 49 11.15 -0.11 9.56
C VAL A 49 12.25 0.82 10.08
N GLU A 50 12.24 2.10 9.70
CA GLU A 50 13.16 3.12 10.20
C GLU A 50 13.06 3.30 11.71
N ASP A 51 11.83 3.39 12.25
CA ASP A 51 11.59 3.46 13.69
C ASP A 51 12.15 2.23 14.42
N LEU A 52 11.92 1.03 13.87
CA LEU A 52 12.50 -0.20 14.42
C LEU A 52 14.02 -0.19 14.39
N ALA A 53 14.64 0.30 13.31
CA ALA A 53 16.09 0.41 13.20
C ALA A 53 16.66 1.39 14.23
N MET A 54 16.03 2.56 14.38
CA MET A 54 16.41 3.56 15.39
C MET A 54 16.28 3.01 16.82
N THR A 55 15.25 2.19 17.11
CA THR A 55 15.17 1.52 18.42
C THR A 55 16.24 0.47 18.64
N ALA A 56 16.68 -0.22 17.57
CA ALA A 56 17.78 -1.17 17.65
C ALA A 56 19.12 -0.46 17.92
N GLU A 57 19.38 0.67 17.26
CA GLU A 57 20.57 1.48 17.48
C GLU A 57 20.66 1.99 18.92
N LYS A 58 19.57 2.54 19.46
CA LYS A 58 19.51 2.95 20.88
C LYS A 58 19.79 1.79 21.83
N ALA A 59 19.23 0.61 21.56
CA ALA A 59 19.48 -0.58 22.37
C ALA A 59 20.95 -1.05 22.29
N ALA A 60 21.62 -0.85 21.15
CA ALA A 60 23.05 -1.13 21.01
C ALA A 60 23.89 -0.21 21.91
N ILE A 61 23.58 1.09 21.88
CA ILE A 61 24.26 2.12 22.69
C ILE A 61 24.07 1.84 24.19
N GLU A 62 22.86 1.50 24.61
CA GLU A 62 22.53 1.16 26.00
C GLU A 62 23.10 -0.21 26.45
N GLY A 63 23.66 -1.01 25.54
CA GLY A 63 24.13 -2.38 25.84
C GLY A 63 23.00 -3.38 26.09
N ASN A 64 21.76 -3.06 25.69
CA ASN A 64 20.60 -3.94 25.86
C ASN A 64 20.52 -4.97 24.71
N ILE A 65 21.36 -6.01 24.81
CA ILE A 65 21.51 -7.07 23.79
C ILE A 65 20.19 -7.79 23.51
N ARG A 66 19.38 -8.06 24.55
CA ARG A 66 18.10 -8.76 24.41
C ARG A 66 17.11 -7.97 23.54
N LYS A 67 17.02 -6.65 23.74
CA LYS A 67 16.14 -5.78 22.96
C LYS A 67 16.63 -5.64 21.52
N LEU A 68 17.94 -5.47 21.34
CA LEU A 68 18.59 -5.42 20.02
C LEU A 68 18.29 -6.67 19.19
N TYR A 69 18.53 -7.87 19.73
CA TYR A 69 18.23 -9.12 19.02
C TYR A 69 16.75 -9.23 18.64
N GLY A 70 15.85 -8.85 19.55
CA GLY A 70 14.42 -8.89 19.32
C GLY A 70 13.95 -7.96 18.20
N THR A 71 14.48 -6.73 18.12
CA THR A 71 14.14 -5.78 17.05
C THR A 71 14.73 -6.20 15.71
N THR A 72 15.98 -6.65 15.66
CA THR A 72 16.60 -7.18 14.44
C THR A 72 15.86 -8.40 13.89
N LYS A 73 15.41 -9.31 14.77
CA LYS A 73 14.59 -10.46 14.38
C LYS A 73 13.23 -10.03 13.79
N LYS A 74 12.61 -8.99 14.32
CA LYS A 74 11.36 -8.41 13.77
C LYS A 74 11.58 -7.78 12.39
N ILE A 75 12.71 -7.11 12.18
CA ILE A 75 13.06 -6.52 10.87
C ILE A 75 13.24 -7.63 9.82
N ALA A 76 13.96 -8.71 10.16
CA ALA A 76 14.23 -9.81 9.24
C ALA A 76 13.00 -10.66 8.88
N GLY A 77 12.02 -10.79 9.78
CA GLY A 77 10.88 -11.70 9.62
C GLY A 77 9.77 -11.27 8.65
N ASN A 78 9.75 -10.01 8.18
CA ASN A 78 8.55 -9.42 7.56
C ASN A 78 8.43 -9.53 6.03
N PHE A 79 9.20 -10.40 5.36
CA PHE A 79 9.42 -10.29 3.91
C PHE A 79 8.47 -11.03 2.94
N ARG A 80 7.31 -11.58 3.35
CA ARG A 80 6.50 -12.40 2.42
C ARG A 80 4.98 -12.30 2.59
N LYS A 81 4.37 -11.19 2.17
CA LYS A 81 3.03 -11.21 1.54
C LYS A 81 2.93 -10.16 0.43
N PRO A 82 2.69 -10.53 -0.84
CA PRO A 82 2.34 -9.57 -1.87
C PRO A 82 0.97 -8.94 -1.56
N GLU A 83 0.85 -7.66 -1.88
CA GLU A 83 -0.36 -6.86 -1.71
C GLU A 83 -1.49 -7.44 -2.59
N GLN A 84 -2.54 -7.99 -1.98
CA GLN A 84 -3.65 -8.61 -2.71
C GLN A 84 -4.36 -7.59 -3.61
N LEU A 85 -4.48 -7.92 -4.90
CA LEU A 85 -5.16 -7.11 -5.90
C LEU A 85 -6.68 -7.20 -5.72
N VAL A 86 -7.35 -6.04 -5.67
CA VAL A 86 -8.81 -5.95 -5.59
C VAL A 86 -9.43 -6.22 -6.97
N LYS A 87 -10.13 -7.34 -7.12
CA LYS A 87 -10.88 -7.72 -8.34
C LYS A 87 -12.01 -6.73 -8.65
N CYS A 88 -12.46 -6.66 -9.90
CA CYS A 88 -13.69 -5.93 -10.30
C CYS A 88 -14.90 -6.88 -10.34
N ARG A 89 -16.12 -6.33 -10.47
CA ARG A 89 -17.39 -7.10 -10.51
C ARG A 89 -17.44 -8.14 -11.64
N LYS A 90 -16.67 -7.94 -12.73
CA LYS A 90 -16.52 -8.90 -13.84
C LYS A 90 -15.50 -10.02 -13.55
N GLY A 91 -15.02 -10.18 -12.31
CA GLY A 91 -14.04 -11.20 -11.93
C GLY A 91 -12.61 -10.98 -12.48
N LYS A 92 -12.44 -10.11 -13.48
CA LYS A 92 -11.13 -9.74 -14.02
C LYS A 92 -10.27 -9.07 -12.94
N VAL A 93 -9.07 -9.61 -12.77
CA VAL A 93 -7.98 -8.89 -12.11
C VAL A 93 -7.71 -7.66 -12.97
N ILE A 94 -7.70 -6.47 -12.36
CA ILE A 94 -7.30 -5.25 -13.06
C ILE A 94 -5.78 -5.34 -13.23
N ASN A 95 -5.33 -6.08 -14.24
CA ASN A 95 -3.94 -6.13 -14.65
C ASN A 95 -3.62 -4.79 -15.34
N ASN A 96 -2.51 -4.16 -14.94
CA ASN A 96 -1.97 -2.95 -15.57
C ASN A 96 -1.19 -3.30 -16.85
N THR A 97 -1.74 -4.16 -17.71
CA THR A 97 -1.10 -4.53 -18.97
C THR A 97 -2.08 -4.27 -20.08
N GLU A 98 -1.89 -3.15 -20.74
CA GLU A 98 -1.65 -3.02 -22.18
C GLU A 98 -1.12 -1.57 -22.38
N GLU A 99 -0.20 -1.43 -23.32
CA GLU A 99 0.73 -0.31 -23.57
C GLU A 99 0.16 1.11 -23.42
#